data_AF-M5DZM0-F1
#
_entry.id   AF-M5DZM0-F1
#
_cell.length_a   1.000
_cell.length_b   1.000
_cell.length_c   1.000
_cell.angle_alpha   90.00
_cell.angle_beta   90.00
_cell.angle_gamma   90.00
#
_symmetry.space_group_name_H-M   'P 1'
#
loop_
_entity.id
_entity.type
_entity.pdbx_description
1 polymer ?
#
loop_
_entity_poly.entity_id
_entity_poly.type
_entity_poly.pdbx_seq_one_letter_code
_entity_poly.pdbx_strand_id
1 'polypeptide(L)' 'MEFEVYRLLASPLAKAVNFFEEKQLNYRLKEIKPPYQNKDNLKNSGKKRVLKIKKDIVNNIYQITWSFQYNS' A
#
# COMPACT_ATOMS: atom_id res chain seq x y z
N MET A 1 -17.94 -0.38 6.05
CA MET A 1 -16.58 -0.89 6.29
C MET A 1 -15.76 -0.97 5.01
N GLU A 2 -16.22 -1.66 3.97
CA GLU A 2 -15.43 -1.82 2.73
C GLU A 2 -15.12 -0.48 2.01
N PHE A 3 -16.06 0.46 2.04
CA PHE A 3 -15.87 1.82 1.51
C PHE A 3 -14.75 2.60 2.21
N GLU A 4 -14.56 2.42 3.52
CA GLU A 4 -13.50 3.09 4.29
C GLU A 4 -12.12 2.55 3.94
N VAL A 5 -12.02 1.24 3.68
CA VAL A 5 -10.78 0.60 3.24
C VAL A 5 -10.31 1.18 1.90
N TYR A 6 -11.21 1.39 0.94
CA TYR A 6 -10.85 1.98 -0.35
C TYR A 6 -10.41 3.46 -0.26
N ARG A 7 -10.77 4.19 0.81
CA ARG A 7 -10.22 5.54 1.06
C ARG A 7 -8.73 5.55 1.39
N LEU A 8 -8.14 4.39 1.68
CA LEU A 8 -6.70 4.24 1.90
C LEU A 8 -5.90 4.13 0.59
N LEU A 9 -6.55 4.04 -0.57
CA LEU A 9 -5.86 4.10 -1.86
C LEU A 9 -5.09 5.42 -1.99
N ALA A 10 -3.88 5.37 -2.53
CA ALA A 10 -2.93 6.48 -2.60
C ALA A 10 -2.54 7.11 -1.25
N SER A 11 -2.98 6.57 -0.11
CA SER A 11 -2.54 7.03 1.20
C SER A 11 -1.11 6.54 1.52
N PRO A 12 -0.42 7.16 2.48
CA PRO A 12 0.84 6.63 2.99
C PRO A 12 0.64 5.21 3.54
N LEU A 13 1.59 4.30 3.26
CA LEU A 13 1.49 2.92 3.74
C LEU A 13 1.29 2.83 5.26
N ALA A 14 2.01 3.64 6.03
CA ALA A 14 1.90 3.66 7.49
C ALA A 14 0.48 4.00 7.96
N LYS A 15 -0.22 4.92 7.27
CA LYS A 15 -1.61 5.26 7.59
C LYS A 15 -2.54 4.08 7.36
N ALA A 16 -2.34 3.34 6.27
CA ALA A 16 -3.13 2.14 6.00
C ALA A 16 -2.87 1.05 7.03
N VAL A 17 -1.60 0.79 7.38
CA VAL A 17 -1.23 -0.20 8.41
C VAL A 17 -1.92 0.11 9.74
N ASN A 18 -1.79 1.35 10.23
CA ASN A 18 -2.40 1.75 11.50
C ASN A 18 -3.93 1.57 11.47
N PHE A 19 -4.60 1.95 10.38
CA PHE A 19 -6.05 1.75 10.25
C PHE A 19 -6.43 0.27 10.37
N PHE A 20 -5.68 -0.62 9.73
CA PHE A 20 -5.95 -2.06 9.77
C PHE A 20 -5.73 -2.64 11.17
N GLU A 21 -4.69 -2.20 11.88
CA GLU A 21 -4.39 -2.60 13.25
C GLU A 21 -5.45 -2.10 14.24
N GLU A 22 -5.82 -0.82 14.18
CA GLU A 22 -6.87 -0.21 15.01
C GLU A 22 -8.22 -0.90 14.82
N LYS A 23 -8.53 -1.35 13.59
CA LYS A 23 -9.75 -2.08 13.26
C LYS A 23 -9.63 -3.60 13.45
N GLN A 24 -8.49 -4.10 13.91
CA GLN A 24 -8.20 -5.52 14.09
C GLN A 24 -8.50 -6.35 12.83
N LEU A 25 -8.19 -5.79 11.66
CA LEU A 25 -8.40 -6.43 10.37
C LEU A 25 -7.16 -7.21 9.96
N ASN A 26 -7.33 -8.48 9.57
CA ASN A 26 -6.22 -9.28 9.06
C ASN A 26 -5.73 -8.75 7.71
N TYR A 27 -4.42 -8.54 7.58
CA TYR A 27 -3.83 -8.06 6.34
C TYR A 27 -2.45 -8.66 6.05
N ARG A 28 -2.05 -8.60 4.78
CA ARG A 28 -0.68 -8.84 4.31
C ARG A 28 -0.21 -7.73 3.40
N LEU A 29 1.07 -7.39 3.48
CA LEU A 29 1.70 -6.37 2.66
C LEU A 29 2.38 -6.99 1.44
N LYS A 30 2.15 -6.41 0.26
CA LYS A 30 2.85 -6.77 -0.97
C LYS A 30 3.52 -5.53 -1.57
N GLU A 31 4.84 -5.49 -1.55
CA GLU A 31 5.59 -4.46 -2.29
C GLU A 31 5.55 -4.78 -3.80
N ILE A 32 5.35 -3.76 -4.62
CA ILE A 32 5.69 -3.83 -6.04
C ILE A 32 6.72 -2.76 -6.38
N LYS A 33 7.73 -3.17 -7.14
CA LYS A 33 8.74 -2.27 -7.69
C LYS A 33 8.33 -1.95 -9.13
N PRO A 34 7.82 -0.74 -9.41
CA PRO A 34 7.61 -0.30 -10.79
C PRO A 34 8.90 -0.47 -11.62
N PRO A 35 8.79 -0.86 -12.89
CA PRO A 35 9.94 -0.99 -13.78
C PRO A 35 10.45 0.42 -14.12
N TYR A 36 11.39 0.95 -13.35
CA TYR A 36 12.03 2.23 -13.65
C TYR A 36 13.32 2.00 -14.43
N GLN A 37 13.38 2.61 -15.62
CA GLN A 37 14.51 2.55 -16.55
C GLN A 37 15.71 3.41 -16.10
N ASN A 38 15.52 4.38 -15.20
CA ASN A 38 16.57 5.31 -14.76
C ASN A 38 16.71 5.27 -13.23
N LYS A 39 17.55 4.35 -12.72
CA LYS A 39 17.86 4.23 -11.28
C LYS A 39 18.78 5.35 -10.79
N ASP A 40 19.55 5.96 -11.68
CA ASP A 40 20.70 6.81 -11.31
C ASP A 40 20.34 8.24 -10.86
N ASN A 41 19.11 8.72 -11.12
CA ASN A 41 18.69 10.09 -10.79
C ASN A 41 17.71 10.20 -9.60
N LEU A 42 17.36 9.10 -8.94
CA LEU A 42 16.39 9.12 -7.85
C LEU A 42 17.07 9.53 -6.53
N LYS A 43 17.19 10.83 -6.29
CA LYS A 43 17.86 11.39 -5.09
C LYS A 43 17.06 11.32 -3.79
N ASN A 44 15.91 10.65 -3.72
CA ASN A 44 15.16 10.55 -2.47
C ASN A 44 14.49 9.19 -2.30
N SER A 45 14.55 8.67 -1.08
CA SER A 45 13.73 7.55 -0.61
C SER A 45 12.26 7.92 -0.81
N GLY A 46 11.63 7.44 -1.89
CA GLY A 46 10.25 7.77 -2.24
C GLY A 46 9.29 7.55 -1.07
N LYS A 47 8.14 8.25 -1.07
CA LYS A 47 7.12 7.99 -0.03
C LYS A 47 6.42 6.67 -0.36
N LYS A 48 6.32 5.74 0.59
CA LYS A 48 5.57 4.49 0.42
C LYS A 48 4.08 4.78 0.32
N ARG A 49 3.44 4.35 -0.76
CA ARG A 49 2.02 4.60 -1.05
C ARG A 49 1.28 3.32 -1.34
N VAL A 50 0.05 3.22 -0.84
CA VAL A 50 -0.87 2.13 -1.19
C VAL A 50 -1.37 2.31 -2.61
N LEU A 51 -1.24 1.26 -3.41
CA LEU A 51 -1.68 1.25 -4.81
C LEU A 51 -2.96 0.46 -5.02
N LYS A 52 -3.14 -0.62 -4.25
CA LYS A 52 -4.28 -1.51 -4.39
C LYS A 52 -4.56 -2.21 -3.09
N ILE A 53 -5.84 -2.41 -2.79
CA ILE A 53 -6.29 -3.28 -1.71
C ILE A 53 -7.24 -4.30 -2.33
N LYS A 54 -7.05 -5.57 -2.01
CA LYS A 54 -7.96 -6.66 -2.38
C LYS A 54 -8.33 -7.43 -1.13
N LYS A 55 -9.60 -7.82 -1.01
CA LYS A 55 -10.04 -8.76 0.02
C LYS A 55 -10.00 -10.18 -0.54
N ASP A 56 -9.31 -11.07 0.16
CA ASP A 56 -9.50 -12.51 0.00
C ASP A 56 -10.68 -12.92 0.90
N ILE A 57 -11.78 -13.33 0.28
CA ILE A 57 -13.03 -13.67 0.98
C ILE A 57 -12.88 -15.03 1.69
N VAL A 58 -12.13 -15.97 1.12
CA VAL A 58 -11.98 -17.33 1.64
C VAL A 58 -11.15 -17.32 2.93
N ASN A 59 -10.04 -16.58 2.92
CA ASN A 59 -9.13 -16.49 4.07
C ASN A 59 -9.43 -15.29 4.98
N ASN A 60 -10.45 -14.50 4.65
CA ASN A 60 -10.83 -13.24 5.31
C ASN A 60 -9.62 -12.31 5.61
N ILE A 61 -8.72 -12.18 4.63
CA ILE A 61 -7.48 -11.39 4.75
C ILE A 61 -7.43 -10.35 3.64
N TYR A 62 -6.99 -9.14 3.96
CA TYR A 62 -6.75 -8.10 2.98
C TYR A 62 -5.31 -8.15 2.47
N GLN A 63 -5.14 -8.06 1.17
CA GLN A 63 -3.83 -7.83 0.56
C GLN A 63 -3.68 -6.36 0.20
N ILE A 64 -2.75 -5.69 0.87
CA ILE A 64 -2.40 -4.29 0.63
C ILE A 64 -1.15 -4.26 -0.25
N THR A 65 -1.33 -3.90 -1.52
CA THR A 65 -0.24 -3.70 -2.46
C THR A 65 0.26 -2.25 -2.38
N TRP A 66 1.56 -2.05 -2.23
CA TRP A 66 2.17 -0.73 -2.10
C TRP A 66 3.46 -0.61 -2.94
N SER A 67 3.88 0.62 -3.21
CA SER A 67 5.17 0.91 -3.85
C SER A 67 5.75 2.22 -3.35
N PHE A 68 7.01 2.47 -3.69
CA PHE A 68 7.62 3.79 -3.53
C PHE A 68 7.12 4.73 -4.62
N GLN A 69 6.53 5.86 -4.23
CA GLN A 69 6.34 6.99 -5.11
C GLN A 69 7.63 7.80 -5.10
N TYR A 70 8.39 7.67 -6.19
CA TYR A 70 9.55 8.51 -6.43
C TYR A 70 9.08 9.81 -7.06
N ASN A 71 9.52 10.94 -6.52
CA ASN A 71 9.35 12.22 -7.20
C ASN A 71 10.54 12.36 -8.14
N SER A 72 10.26 12.55 -9.44
CA SER A 72 11.25 12.99 -10.43
C SER A 72 11.70 14.42 -10.16
#